data_AF-A0A9W8BJV5-F1
#
_entry.id   AF-A0A9W8BJV5-F1
#
_cell.length_a   1.000
_cell.length_b   1.000
_cell.length_c   1.000
_cell.angle_alpha   90.00
_cell.angle_beta   90.00
_cell.angle_gamma   90.00
#
_symmetry.space_group_name_H-M   'P 1'
#
loop_
_entity.id
_entity.type
_entity.pdbx_description
1 polymer ?
#
loop_
_entity_poly.entity_id
_entity_poly.type
_entity_poly.pdbx_seq_one_letter_code
_entity_poly.pdbx_strand_id
1 'polypeptide(L)'
;MQRLPLLCRAVGSSAAHSTAGRARWAPTALGHYQTRSLSGARVVPAFKRPAAATPAKDSGTPQASQHVSRTVEVDAEQGGHFASVSQPSTPAFSENRANGESQDLSGSLFNPAEGYLQGSHWSTSFQGMATEPFEPRISEMLMAPVTESDVEIKPDGLLYLPEIKYRRILNRAFGPGGWGLVPRGAHSVSGRTLSREYALVCLGRFISQARGEQDFFDESGLATATEGCKSNALVRCCKDLGIASELWDPAFVSQFKAKRCVEEWVTHAVKGSKKRMWRLKERQWDYPWAKK
;
A
#
# COMPACT_ATOMS: atom_id res chain seq x y z
N MET A 1 -15.90 -70.22 24.71
CA MET A 1 -14.72 -70.82 24.04
C MET A 1 -13.55 -69.87 24.19
N GLN A 2 -12.49 -70.34 24.86
CA GLN A 2 -11.29 -69.59 25.25
C GLN A 2 -10.16 -69.73 24.23
N ARG A 3 -9.23 -68.76 24.23
CA ARG A 3 -7.75 -68.78 23.97
C ARG A 3 -7.33 -67.62 23.04
N LEU A 4 -6.68 -66.57 23.55
CA LEU A 4 -5.24 -66.33 23.86
C LEU A 4 -4.45 -65.69 22.68
N PRO A 5 -3.42 -64.85 22.96
CA PRO A 5 -2.96 -63.75 22.12
C PRO A 5 -1.68 -64.02 21.31
N LEU A 6 -1.37 -63.11 20.37
CA LEU A 6 -0.20 -63.12 19.49
C LEU A 6 1.06 -62.58 20.20
N LEU A 7 2.16 -63.34 20.05
CA LEU A 7 3.49 -63.08 20.57
C LEU A 7 4.22 -61.91 19.88
N CYS A 8 4.94 -61.13 20.69
CA CYS A 8 6.09 -60.31 20.28
C CYS A 8 7.29 -61.19 19.87
N ARG A 9 8.03 -60.76 18.85
CA ARG A 9 9.39 -61.25 18.56
C ARG A 9 10.34 -60.08 18.35
N ALA A 10 11.38 -60.05 19.18
CA ALA A 10 12.55 -59.18 19.07
C ALA A 10 13.59 -59.80 18.11
N VAL A 11 14.37 -58.98 17.42
CA VAL A 11 15.62 -59.39 16.75
C VAL A 11 16.69 -58.30 16.94
N GLY A 12 17.67 -58.63 17.80
CA GLY A 12 19.11 -58.68 17.51
C GLY A 12 19.84 -57.48 16.89
N SER A 13 20.70 -56.87 17.70
CA SER A 13 21.83 -56.02 17.31
C SER A 13 22.99 -56.84 16.74
N SER A 14 23.73 -56.31 15.75
CA SER A 14 25.16 -56.60 15.58
C SER A 14 25.88 -55.49 14.81
N ALA A 15 26.98 -55.03 15.39
CA ALA A 15 27.90 -54.04 14.84
C ALA A 15 29.05 -54.75 14.08
N ALA A 16 29.50 -54.17 12.97
CA ALA A 16 30.76 -54.53 12.33
C ALA A 16 31.54 -53.27 11.95
N HIS A 17 32.78 -53.23 12.39
CA HIS A 17 33.79 -52.21 12.12
C HIS A 17 34.28 -52.30 10.67
N SER A 18 34.58 -51.17 10.05
CA SER A 18 35.51 -51.10 8.91
C SER A 18 36.45 -49.91 9.09
N THR A 19 37.74 -50.19 8.94
CA THR A 19 38.87 -49.30 9.17
C THR A 19 39.41 -48.71 7.86
N ALA A 20 40.01 -47.52 8.02
CA ALA A 20 41.14 -46.94 7.28
C ALA A 20 40.85 -46.05 6.05
N GLY A 21 41.38 -44.82 6.14
CA GLY A 21 41.51 -43.86 5.05
C GLY A 21 41.83 -42.45 5.53
N ARG A 22 43.03 -42.23 6.08
CA ARG A 22 43.54 -40.88 6.43
C ARG A 22 43.84 -40.07 5.16
N ALA A 23 43.35 -38.84 5.10
CA ALA A 23 43.96 -37.77 4.31
C ALA A 23 43.97 -36.47 5.15
N ARG A 24 45.17 -35.90 5.36
CA ARG A 24 45.40 -34.57 5.95
C ARG A 24 45.77 -33.62 4.82
N TRP A 25 45.17 -32.42 4.80
CA TRP A 25 45.76 -31.14 4.41
C TRP A 25 44.85 -30.03 4.97
N ALA A 26 45.28 -29.33 6.03
CA ALA A 26 46.07 -28.08 6.08
C ALA A 26 45.19 -26.81 6.00
N PRO A 27 45.24 -25.90 7.00
CA PRO A 27 44.48 -24.65 6.99
C PRO A 27 45.28 -23.55 6.26
N THR A 28 44.66 -22.90 5.27
CA THR A 28 45.27 -21.76 4.57
C THR A 28 45.07 -20.47 5.35
N ALA A 29 46.15 -19.70 5.43
CA ALA A 29 46.37 -18.57 6.30
C ALA A 29 45.59 -17.30 5.96
N LEU A 30 45.47 -16.47 7.01
CA LEU A 30 45.09 -15.06 7.03
C LEU A 30 45.72 -14.24 5.87
N GLY A 31 44.85 -13.67 5.02
CA GLY A 31 45.21 -12.57 4.13
C GLY A 31 44.97 -11.23 4.81
N HIS A 32 46.05 -10.62 5.31
CA HIS A 32 46.10 -9.18 5.57
C HIS A 32 46.18 -8.46 4.23
N TYR A 33 45.19 -7.63 3.90
CA TYR A 33 45.33 -6.63 2.84
C TYR A 33 45.27 -5.23 3.43
N GLN A 34 46.43 -4.57 3.33
CA GLN A 34 46.69 -3.20 3.73
C GLN A 34 45.83 -2.20 2.97
N THR A 35 45.45 -1.17 3.71
CA THR A 35 44.96 0.13 3.26
C THR A 35 45.89 0.75 2.20
N ARG A 36 45.37 1.02 1.01
CA ARG A 36 45.97 1.97 0.07
C ARG A 36 45.10 3.23 -0.02
N SER A 37 45.57 4.27 0.66
CA SER A 37 45.23 5.67 0.40
C SER A 37 45.79 6.06 -0.96
N LEU A 38 44.93 6.60 -1.83
CA LEU A 38 45.33 7.38 -2.99
C LEU A 38 44.61 8.72 -2.95
N SER A 39 45.31 9.68 -2.36
CA SER A 39 45.21 11.10 -2.63
C SER A 39 45.43 11.37 -4.13
N GLY A 40 44.45 12.01 -4.76
CA GLY A 40 44.49 12.43 -6.15
C GLY A 40 43.41 13.46 -6.43
N ALA A 41 43.55 14.65 -5.85
CA ALA A 41 42.75 15.80 -6.17
C ALA A 41 42.96 16.17 -7.65
N ARG A 42 41.88 16.12 -8.44
CA ARG A 42 41.83 16.76 -9.75
C ARG A 42 40.69 17.76 -9.75
N VAL A 43 41.07 19.01 -9.56
CA VAL A 43 40.23 20.20 -9.70
C VAL A 43 39.76 20.27 -11.14
N VAL A 44 38.44 20.20 -11.35
CA VAL A 44 37.80 20.49 -12.64
C VAL A 44 37.15 21.87 -12.51
N PRO A 45 37.43 22.82 -13.42
CA PRO A 45 36.94 24.19 -13.28
C PRO A 45 35.41 24.27 -13.47
N ALA A 46 34.80 25.12 -12.64
CA ALA A 46 33.38 25.43 -12.64
C ALA A 46 32.93 26.00 -13.99
N PHE A 47 31.98 25.33 -14.64
CA PHE A 47 31.26 25.91 -15.77
C PHE A 47 30.15 26.83 -15.26
N LYS A 48 30.22 28.08 -15.70
CA LYS A 48 29.30 29.18 -15.37
C LYS A 48 27.88 28.86 -15.84
N ARG A 49 26.93 29.07 -14.93
CA ARG A 49 25.48 29.10 -15.17
C ARG A 49 25.13 30.39 -15.94
N PRO A 50 24.48 30.35 -17.11
CA PRO A 50 23.87 31.55 -17.66
C PRO A 50 22.51 31.81 -17.00
N ALA A 51 22.30 33.09 -16.71
CA ALA A 51 21.14 33.66 -16.04
C ALA A 51 19.88 33.63 -16.93
N ALA A 52 18.73 33.72 -16.25
CA ALA A 52 17.42 33.88 -16.82
C ALA A 52 17.30 35.17 -17.66
N ALA A 53 16.63 35.07 -18.80
CA ALA A 53 16.20 36.21 -19.60
C ALA A 53 14.66 36.23 -19.68
N THR A 54 14.07 37.23 -19.05
CA THR A 54 12.73 37.75 -19.33
C THR A 54 12.78 38.56 -20.64
N PRO A 55 11.65 38.65 -21.36
CA PRO A 55 11.17 39.96 -21.77
C PRO A 55 9.70 40.18 -21.43
N ALA A 56 9.33 41.46 -21.44
CA ALA A 56 8.17 42.05 -20.83
C ALA A 56 6.98 42.25 -21.79
N LYS A 57 5.81 42.47 -21.15
CA LYS A 57 4.66 43.33 -21.50
C LYS A 57 4.13 43.31 -22.94
N ASP A 58 2.85 42.92 -23.05
CA ASP A 58 1.87 43.75 -23.74
C ASP A 58 0.54 43.80 -22.95
N SER A 59 -0.11 44.95 -23.07
CA SER A 59 -1.21 45.51 -22.30
C SER A 59 -2.60 45.13 -22.82
N GLY A 60 -3.59 45.04 -21.91
CA GLY A 60 -5.01 45.01 -22.27
C GLY A 60 -5.94 44.80 -21.07
N THR A 61 -6.40 45.90 -20.46
CA THR A 61 -7.58 45.99 -19.55
C THR A 61 -8.88 45.82 -20.37
N PRO A 62 -10.04 45.42 -19.81
CA PRO A 62 -10.89 46.26 -18.91
C PRO A 62 -11.52 45.46 -17.73
N GLN A 63 -11.58 46.01 -16.52
CA GLN A 63 -12.66 46.81 -15.91
C GLN A 63 -13.63 45.98 -15.04
N ALA A 64 -13.72 46.40 -13.78
CA ALA A 64 -14.55 45.83 -12.72
C ALA A 64 -15.99 46.37 -12.76
N SER A 65 -16.94 45.51 -12.41
CA SER A 65 -18.31 45.90 -12.06
C SER A 65 -18.66 45.36 -10.67
N GLN A 66 -19.01 46.30 -9.81
CA GLN A 66 -19.62 46.09 -8.49
C GLN A 66 -21.10 45.73 -8.67
N HIS A 67 -21.65 44.83 -7.85
CA HIS A 67 -23.07 44.88 -7.53
C HIS A 67 -23.40 44.24 -6.16
N VAL A 68 -23.68 45.12 -5.20
CA VAL A 68 -24.80 45.13 -4.24
C VAL A 68 -25.14 43.81 -3.52
N SER A 69 -24.75 43.72 -2.24
CA SER A 69 -25.41 42.87 -1.24
C SER A 69 -26.71 43.52 -0.77
N ARG A 70 -27.84 42.83 -0.95
CA ARG A 70 -29.14 43.18 -0.37
C ARG A 70 -29.46 42.21 0.76
N THR A 71 -29.43 42.71 1.99
CA THR A 71 -30.06 42.12 3.17
C THR A 71 -31.57 42.13 2.99
N VAL A 72 -32.23 41.03 3.34
CA VAL A 72 -33.66 41.00 3.63
C VAL A 72 -33.85 40.17 4.90
N GLU A 73 -34.14 40.89 5.98
CA GLU A 73 -34.80 40.37 7.18
C GLU A 73 -36.27 40.12 6.86
N VAL A 74 -36.84 39.04 7.40
CA VAL A 74 -38.30 38.90 7.53
C VAL A 74 -38.60 38.29 8.89
N ASP A 75 -39.24 39.10 9.73
CA ASP A 75 -39.87 38.73 11.00
C ASP A 75 -41.39 38.56 10.82
N ALA A 76 -42.02 37.96 11.85
CA ALA A 76 -43.46 37.91 12.18
C ALA A 76 -44.33 36.80 11.52
N GLU A 77 -45.27 36.10 12.17
CA GLU A 77 -45.77 36.10 13.55
C GLU A 77 -46.70 34.88 13.81
N GLN A 78 -46.74 34.43 15.07
CA GLN A 78 -47.85 33.93 15.91
C GLN A 78 -48.91 32.90 15.45
N GLY A 79 -49.11 31.87 16.30
CA GLY A 79 -50.45 31.53 16.81
C GLY A 79 -50.76 30.05 17.10
N GLY A 80 -50.95 29.69 18.38
CA GLY A 80 -51.92 28.64 18.77
C GLY A 80 -51.49 27.53 19.75
N HIS A 81 -51.87 27.67 21.02
CA HIS A 81 -51.90 26.65 22.08
C HIS A 81 -53.03 25.60 21.89
N PHE A 82 -52.87 24.33 22.31
CA PHE A 82 -53.50 23.71 23.51
C PHE A 82 -53.36 22.15 23.58
N ALA A 83 -53.04 21.68 24.79
CA ALA A 83 -53.38 20.43 25.52
C ALA A 83 -53.36 19.00 24.91
N SER A 84 -52.39 18.21 25.40
CA SER A 84 -52.45 17.00 26.25
C SER A 84 -53.71 16.09 26.39
N VAL A 85 -53.36 14.79 26.55
CA VAL A 85 -54.02 13.64 27.25
C VAL A 85 -54.94 12.70 26.44
N SER A 86 -54.55 11.42 26.31
CA SER A 86 -55.19 10.25 26.96
C SER A 86 -54.76 8.89 26.36
N GLN A 87 -54.24 7.99 27.20
CA GLN A 87 -54.30 6.52 27.02
C GLN A 87 -55.71 6.01 27.43
N PRO A 88 -56.17 4.83 26.98
CA PRO A 88 -56.00 3.54 27.71
C PRO A 88 -55.83 2.35 26.71
N SER A 89 -55.61 1.06 27.00
CA SER A 89 -55.97 0.16 28.11
C SER A 89 -55.26 -1.21 27.89
N THR A 90 -54.92 -1.94 28.97
CA THR A 90 -54.69 -3.41 29.03
C THR A 90 -55.99 -4.12 29.45
N PRO A 91 -56.24 -5.46 29.28
CA PRO A 91 -55.29 -6.55 29.57
C PRO A 91 -55.40 -7.88 28.76
N ALA A 92 -54.42 -8.76 29.03
CA ALA A 92 -54.50 -10.23 29.20
C ALA A 92 -53.57 -11.06 28.29
N PHE A 93 -52.67 -11.82 28.92
CA PHE A 93 -52.62 -13.29 28.95
C PHE A 93 -51.18 -13.78 29.15
N SER A 94 -50.98 -14.52 30.25
CA SER A 94 -49.73 -15.25 30.53
C SER A 94 -49.65 -16.50 29.68
N GLU A 95 -48.52 -16.73 29.03
CA GLU A 95 -48.04 -18.06 28.70
C GLU A 95 -46.54 -18.16 29.04
N ASN A 96 -46.25 -19.00 30.04
CA ASN A 96 -44.91 -19.50 30.32
C ASN A 96 -44.44 -20.37 29.15
N ARG A 97 -43.29 -20.05 28.55
CA ARG A 97 -42.51 -21.04 27.81
C ARG A 97 -41.02 -20.88 28.10
N ALA A 98 -40.48 -21.94 28.70
CA ALA A 98 -39.08 -22.05 29.09
C ALA A 98 -38.14 -22.22 27.89
N ASN A 99 -36.91 -21.74 28.10
CA ASN A 99 -35.63 -22.13 27.52
C ASN A 99 -35.35 -21.91 26.03
N GLY A 100 -34.40 -21.00 25.82
CA GLY A 100 -33.63 -20.85 24.59
C GLY A 100 -32.97 -19.48 24.51
N GLU A 101 -32.15 -19.10 25.49
CA GLU A 101 -31.30 -17.90 25.39
C GLU A 101 -30.32 -18.07 24.22
N SER A 102 -30.77 -17.65 23.05
CA SER A 102 -29.88 -17.31 21.95
C SER A 102 -29.36 -15.92 22.29
N GLN A 103 -28.27 -15.84 23.07
CA GLN A 103 -27.57 -14.58 23.26
C GLN A 103 -27.14 -14.09 21.87
N ASP A 104 -27.78 -13.03 21.38
CA ASP A 104 -27.39 -12.35 20.17
C ASP A 104 -26.07 -11.61 20.44
N LEU A 105 -24.98 -12.36 20.37
CA LEU A 105 -23.59 -11.92 20.51
C LEU A 105 -23.20 -10.91 19.42
N SER A 106 -24.06 -10.66 18.42
CA SER A 106 -23.79 -9.63 17.42
C SER A 106 -23.93 -8.22 18.03
N GLY A 107 -24.87 -8.01 18.95
CA GLY A 107 -25.10 -6.70 19.58
C GLY A 107 -23.96 -6.25 20.50
N SER A 108 -23.31 -7.17 21.21
CA SER A 108 -22.20 -6.84 22.11
C SER A 108 -20.86 -6.60 21.38
N LEU A 109 -20.68 -7.16 20.17
CA LEU A 109 -19.51 -6.90 19.33
C LEU A 109 -19.51 -5.50 18.70
N PHE A 110 -20.67 -4.84 18.64
CA PHE A 110 -20.84 -3.50 18.06
C PHE A 110 -21.23 -2.44 19.09
N ASN A 111 -21.07 -2.69 20.39
CA ASN A 111 -21.28 -1.66 21.41
C ASN A 111 -20.16 -0.60 21.32
N PRO A 112 -20.42 0.62 20.81
CA PRO A 112 -19.38 1.65 20.63
C PRO A 112 -18.85 2.17 21.97
N ALA A 113 -19.57 1.86 23.06
CA ALA A 113 -19.29 2.31 24.42
C ALA A 113 -18.54 1.29 25.28
N GLU A 114 -18.26 0.08 24.77
CA GLU A 114 -17.47 -0.96 25.48
C GLU A 114 -16.37 -1.58 24.60
N GLY A 115 -16.31 -1.24 23.32
CA GLY A 115 -15.25 -1.69 22.43
C GLY A 115 -13.94 -0.94 22.66
N TYR A 116 -12.81 -1.60 22.37
CA TYR A 116 -11.43 -1.07 22.29
C TYR A 116 -11.23 0.18 21.41
N LEU A 117 -12.31 0.80 20.91
CA LEU A 117 -12.34 1.99 20.06
C LEU A 117 -12.71 3.28 20.81
N GLN A 118 -12.92 3.22 22.13
CA GLN A 118 -13.11 4.42 22.97
C GLN A 118 -11.81 5.22 23.09
N GLY A 119 -11.53 6.05 22.08
CA GLY A 119 -10.47 7.06 22.13
C GLY A 119 -9.66 7.21 20.85
N SER A 120 -9.60 6.19 19.98
CA SER A 120 -8.80 6.25 18.76
C SER A 120 -9.64 6.68 17.56
N HIS A 121 -9.81 7.99 17.39
CA HIS A 121 -10.20 8.54 16.09
C HIS A 121 -9.05 8.34 15.10
N TRP A 122 -8.98 7.16 14.48
CA TRP A 122 -7.98 6.85 13.45
C TRP A 122 -8.05 7.79 12.24
N SER A 123 -9.08 8.63 12.10
CA SER A 123 -9.15 9.69 11.10
C SER A 123 -8.17 10.84 11.37
N THR A 124 -7.75 11.07 12.62
CA THR A 124 -6.81 12.16 12.98
C THR A 124 -5.63 11.72 13.85
N SER A 125 -5.69 10.52 14.45
CA SER A 125 -4.65 10.01 15.36
C SER A 125 -3.38 9.55 14.64
N PHE A 126 -2.23 9.74 15.31
CA PHE A 126 -0.90 9.22 14.98
C PHE A 126 -0.40 8.19 16.02
N GLN A 127 -1.33 7.56 16.75
CA GLN A 127 -1.03 6.63 17.84
C GLN A 127 -0.12 5.48 17.41
N GLY A 128 0.89 5.18 18.25
CA GLY A 128 1.85 4.11 18.03
C GLY A 128 2.96 4.42 17.02
N MET A 129 2.98 5.63 16.44
CA MET A 129 4.04 6.05 15.52
C MET A 129 5.39 6.13 16.24
N ALA A 130 6.40 5.48 15.68
CA ALA A 130 7.78 5.50 16.17
C ALA A 130 7.97 5.10 17.64
N THR A 131 7.03 4.38 18.24
CA THR A 131 7.13 3.93 19.65
C THR A 131 8.15 2.81 19.80
N GLU A 132 8.13 1.82 18.91
CA GLU A 132 9.06 0.70 18.88
C GLU A 132 9.10 0.07 17.47
N PRO A 133 10.19 -0.62 17.09
CA PRO A 133 10.23 -1.37 15.83
C PRO A 133 9.23 -2.54 15.82
N PHE A 134 8.96 -3.10 14.64
CA PHE A 134 8.26 -4.38 14.54
C PHE A 134 9.17 -5.52 15.01
N GLU A 135 8.56 -6.64 15.39
CA GLU A 135 9.28 -7.89 15.67
C GLU A 135 10.28 -8.20 14.53
N PRO A 136 11.50 -8.69 14.84
CA PRO A 136 12.52 -8.95 13.82
C PRO A 136 12.02 -9.80 12.64
N ARG A 137 11.18 -10.81 12.91
CA ARG A 137 10.57 -11.66 11.88
C ARG A 137 9.68 -10.89 10.91
N ILE A 138 8.90 -9.92 11.41
CA ILE A 138 8.06 -9.05 10.57
C ILE A 138 8.95 -8.14 9.74
N SER A 139 9.95 -7.53 10.37
CA SER A 139 10.91 -6.64 9.71
C SER A 139 11.65 -7.34 8.57
N GLU A 140 12.08 -8.59 8.77
CA GLU A 140 12.69 -9.43 7.73
C GLU A 140 11.74 -9.67 6.53
N MET A 141 10.46 -9.96 6.80
CA MET A 141 9.48 -10.18 5.73
C MET A 141 9.18 -8.90 4.93
N LEU A 142 9.12 -7.74 5.58
CA LEU A 142 8.82 -6.45 4.94
C LEU A 142 9.99 -5.95 4.08
N MET A 143 11.22 -6.16 4.55
CA MET A 143 12.46 -5.73 3.87
C MET A 143 13.06 -6.82 2.97
N ALA A 144 12.37 -7.95 2.80
CA ALA A 144 12.82 -9.02 1.91
C ALA A 144 12.94 -8.50 0.45
N PRO A 145 14.00 -8.91 -0.29
CA PRO A 145 14.16 -8.55 -1.69
C PRO A 145 12.95 -8.93 -2.55
N VAL A 146 12.61 -8.08 -3.53
CA VAL A 146 11.52 -8.36 -4.47
C VAL A 146 11.94 -9.44 -5.46
N THR A 147 11.01 -10.32 -5.77
CA THR A 147 11.21 -11.30 -6.84
C THR A 147 11.25 -10.59 -8.19
N GLU A 148 12.35 -10.73 -8.94
CA GLU A 148 12.50 -10.10 -10.27
C GLU A 148 11.40 -10.48 -11.28
N SER A 149 10.71 -11.61 -11.10
CA SER A 149 9.57 -12.01 -11.94
C SER A 149 8.29 -11.20 -11.67
N ASP A 150 8.21 -10.55 -10.51
CA ASP A 150 7.05 -9.78 -10.09
C ASP A 150 7.17 -8.29 -10.44
N VAL A 151 8.37 -7.85 -10.84
CA VAL A 151 8.65 -6.47 -11.22
C VAL A 151 8.21 -6.22 -12.65
N GLU A 152 7.45 -5.15 -12.81
CA GLU A 152 6.90 -4.70 -14.08
C GLU A 152 7.56 -3.39 -14.53
N ILE A 153 7.47 -3.10 -15.82
CA ILE A 153 7.97 -1.84 -16.40
C ILE A 153 6.85 -1.15 -17.17
N LYS A 154 6.66 0.13 -16.90
CA LYS A 154 5.78 0.99 -17.70
C LYS A 154 6.48 1.37 -19.01
N PRO A 155 5.73 1.76 -20.06
CA PRO A 155 6.33 2.13 -21.34
C PRO A 155 7.25 3.36 -21.31
N ASP A 156 7.14 4.19 -20.27
CA ASP A 156 8.04 5.32 -19.96
C ASP A 156 9.38 4.87 -19.35
N GLY A 157 9.51 3.60 -18.99
CA GLY A 157 10.68 3.03 -18.36
C GLY A 157 10.65 3.04 -16.83
N LEU A 158 9.54 3.41 -16.19
CA LEU A 158 9.41 3.32 -14.74
C LEU A 158 9.18 1.87 -14.32
N LEU A 159 10.03 1.35 -13.41
CA LEU A 159 9.81 0.06 -12.78
C LEU A 159 8.76 0.20 -11.68
N TYR A 160 7.89 -0.80 -11.56
CA TYR A 160 6.90 -0.84 -10.49
C TYR A 160 6.61 -2.28 -10.07
N LEU A 161 6.16 -2.44 -8.83
CA LEU A 161 5.62 -3.69 -8.32
C LEU A 161 4.07 -3.59 -8.37
N PRO A 162 3.34 -4.58 -8.90
CA PRO A 162 1.89 -4.56 -8.89
C PRO A 162 1.30 -4.49 -7.48
N GLU A 163 0.20 -3.76 -7.31
CA GLU A 163 -0.43 -3.47 -6.01
C GLU A 163 -0.77 -4.72 -5.20
N ILE A 164 -1.20 -5.79 -5.88
CA ILE A 164 -1.52 -7.07 -5.25
C ILE A 164 -0.33 -7.67 -4.51
N LYS A 165 0.91 -7.42 -4.97
CA LYS A 165 2.12 -7.96 -4.34
C LYS A 165 2.37 -7.30 -3.00
N TYR A 166 2.15 -5.99 -2.88
CA TYR A 166 2.21 -5.29 -1.58
C TYR A 166 1.19 -5.86 -0.60
N ARG A 167 -0.05 -6.08 -1.02
CA ARG A 167 -1.09 -6.68 -0.16
C ARG A 167 -0.70 -8.08 0.32
N ARG A 168 -0.07 -8.89 -0.54
CA ARG A 168 0.44 -10.22 -0.17
C ARG A 168 1.60 -10.15 0.82
N ILE A 169 2.50 -9.18 0.67
CA ILE A 169 3.59 -8.93 1.63
C ILE A 169 3.01 -8.51 2.99
N LEU A 170 2.06 -7.57 3.02
CA LEU A 170 1.38 -7.16 4.25
C LEU A 170 0.62 -8.32 4.91
N ASN A 171 -0.09 -9.14 4.14
CA ASN A 171 -0.77 -10.32 4.68
C ASN A 171 0.20 -11.37 5.23
N ARG A 172 1.37 -11.53 4.61
CA ARG A 172 2.41 -12.43 5.11
C ARG A 172 3.05 -11.89 6.39
N ALA A 173 3.27 -10.57 6.44
CA ALA A 173 3.93 -9.90 7.55
C ALA A 173 3.05 -9.76 8.79
N PHE A 174 1.79 -9.34 8.60
CA PHE A 174 0.88 -8.97 9.69
C PHE A 174 -0.32 -9.91 9.84
N GLY A 175 -0.58 -10.77 8.86
CA GLY A 175 -1.80 -11.57 8.78
C GLY A 175 -3.00 -10.79 8.23
N PRO A 176 -4.00 -11.48 7.64
CA PRO A 176 -5.29 -10.86 7.31
C PRO A 176 -5.94 -10.24 8.56
N GLY A 177 -6.39 -8.99 8.45
CA GLY A 177 -6.95 -8.23 9.59
C GLY A 177 -5.89 -7.52 10.46
N GLY A 178 -4.60 -7.84 10.31
CA GLY A 178 -3.50 -7.20 11.04
C GLY A 178 -3.07 -5.84 10.47
N TRP A 179 -3.69 -5.37 9.39
CA TRP A 179 -3.39 -4.09 8.76
C TRP A 179 -4.62 -3.51 8.06
N GLY A 180 -4.63 -2.19 7.85
CA GLY A 180 -5.71 -1.50 7.16
C GLY A 180 -5.35 -0.10 6.70
N LEU A 181 -6.05 0.39 5.68
CA LEU A 181 -6.01 1.79 5.29
C LEU A 181 -7.20 2.53 5.88
N VAL A 182 -6.90 3.59 6.62
CA VAL A 182 -7.89 4.50 7.19
C VAL A 182 -7.96 5.75 6.32
N PRO A 183 -9.14 6.08 5.76
CA PRO A 183 -9.28 7.31 5.02
C PRO A 183 -9.09 8.54 5.91
N ARG A 184 -8.37 9.53 5.39
CA ARG A 184 -8.11 10.83 6.00
C ARG A 184 -8.82 11.90 5.18
N GLY A 185 -9.78 12.59 5.80
CA GLY A 185 -10.61 13.59 5.14
C GLY A 185 -11.57 13.05 4.07
N ALA A 186 -12.25 13.96 3.40
CA ALA A 186 -13.11 13.69 2.26
C ALA A 186 -12.30 13.51 0.97
N HIS A 187 -12.93 12.98 -0.08
CA HIS A 187 -12.33 13.00 -1.41
C HIS A 187 -12.29 14.45 -1.92
N SER A 188 -11.19 14.80 -2.58
CA SER A 188 -11.05 16.02 -3.36
C SER A 188 -11.06 15.67 -4.85
N VAL A 189 -11.93 16.31 -5.62
CA VAL A 189 -11.96 16.17 -7.08
C VAL A 189 -11.35 17.43 -7.68
N SER A 190 -10.31 17.27 -8.50
CA SER A 190 -9.71 18.36 -9.26
C SER A 190 -9.69 18.00 -10.74
N GLY A 191 -10.54 18.65 -11.53
CA GLY A 191 -10.75 18.30 -12.93
C GLY A 191 -11.25 16.86 -13.09
N ARG A 192 -10.39 16.01 -13.67
CA ARG A 192 -10.65 14.58 -13.91
C ARG A 192 -9.87 13.66 -12.97
N THR A 193 -9.30 14.21 -11.90
CA THR A 193 -8.49 13.46 -10.94
C THR A 193 -9.20 13.43 -9.59
N LEU A 194 -9.47 12.22 -9.11
CA LEU A 194 -9.93 11.97 -7.75
C LEU A 194 -8.72 11.81 -6.84
N SER A 195 -8.70 12.47 -5.68
CA SER A 195 -7.63 12.33 -4.71
C SER A 195 -8.16 12.25 -3.28
N ARG A 196 -7.47 11.52 -2.41
CA ARG A 196 -7.76 11.42 -0.99
C ARG A 196 -6.53 10.97 -0.22
N GLU A 197 -6.40 11.41 1.03
CA GLU A 197 -5.37 10.92 1.93
C GLU A 197 -5.81 9.64 2.63
N TYR A 198 -4.86 8.73 2.85
CA TYR A 198 -5.05 7.52 3.64
C TYR A 198 -3.87 7.35 4.59
N ALA A 199 -4.16 6.79 5.76
CA ALA A 199 -3.14 6.32 6.68
C ALA A 199 -3.11 4.79 6.69
N LEU A 200 -1.91 4.22 6.62
CA LEU A 200 -1.68 2.82 6.89
C LEU A 200 -1.55 2.59 8.38
N VAL A 201 -2.35 1.67 8.90
CA VAL A 201 -2.30 1.19 10.27
C VAL A 201 -1.96 -0.30 10.24
N CYS A 202 -0.97 -0.71 11.02
CA CYS A 202 -0.56 -2.11 11.15
C CYS A 202 -0.48 -2.47 12.64
N LEU A 203 -1.14 -3.55 13.04
CA LEU A 203 -1.18 -4.05 14.41
C LEU A 203 -1.52 -2.95 15.44
N GLY A 204 -2.51 -2.10 15.12
CA GLY A 204 -2.95 -1.01 15.99
C GLY A 204 -2.01 0.20 16.06
N ARG A 205 -1.02 0.31 15.18
CA ARG A 205 -0.08 1.44 15.12
C ARG A 205 -0.19 2.20 13.82
N PHE A 206 -0.18 3.52 13.90
CA PHE A 206 0.01 4.39 12.74
C PHE A 206 1.40 4.16 12.15
N ILE A 207 1.45 3.92 10.84
CA ILE A 207 2.70 3.64 10.12
C ILE A 207 3.07 4.80 9.22
N SER A 208 2.18 5.17 8.31
CA SER A 208 2.45 6.16 7.27
C SER A 208 1.14 6.76 6.78
N GLN A 209 1.22 7.97 6.24
CA GLN A 209 0.12 8.67 5.58
C GLN A 209 0.57 9.13 4.20
N ALA A 210 -0.26 8.85 3.20
CA ALA A 210 -0.02 9.27 1.84
C ALA A 210 -1.32 9.67 1.14
N ARG A 211 -1.20 10.63 0.22
CA ARG A 211 -2.27 10.98 -0.71
C ARG A 211 -2.26 9.99 -1.87
N GLY A 212 -3.40 9.36 -2.12
CA GLY A 212 -3.67 8.60 -3.33
C GLY A 212 -4.37 9.47 -4.36
N GLU A 213 -4.21 9.11 -5.62
CA GLU A 213 -4.88 9.78 -6.72
C GLU A 213 -5.21 8.79 -7.84
N GLN A 214 -6.28 9.08 -8.57
CA GLN A 214 -6.69 8.29 -9.72
C GLN A 214 -7.52 9.15 -10.68
N ASP A 215 -7.14 9.10 -11.95
CA ASP A 215 -7.89 9.77 -13.01
C ASP A 215 -9.14 8.97 -13.39
N PHE A 216 -10.19 9.69 -13.78
CA PHE A 216 -11.43 9.16 -14.30
C PHE A 216 -11.91 10.01 -15.48
N PHE A 217 -12.63 9.39 -16.42
CA PHE A 217 -13.05 10.08 -17.64
C PHE A 217 -14.49 10.60 -17.55
N ASP A 218 -15.34 9.88 -16.83
CA ASP A 218 -16.77 10.10 -16.68
C ASP A 218 -17.23 9.74 -15.26
N GLU A 219 -18.40 10.24 -14.87
CA GLU A 219 -18.93 10.04 -13.50
C GLU A 219 -19.21 8.57 -13.18
N SER A 220 -19.51 7.74 -14.19
CA SER A 220 -19.70 6.29 -13.98
C SER A 220 -18.41 5.61 -13.52
N GLY A 221 -17.25 6.17 -13.86
CA GLY A 221 -15.93 5.69 -13.44
C GLY A 221 -15.52 6.08 -12.01
N LEU A 222 -16.33 6.83 -11.26
CA LEU A 222 -15.95 7.35 -9.95
C LEU A 222 -15.73 6.25 -8.90
N ALA A 223 -16.47 5.14 -8.97
CA ALA A 223 -16.29 4.00 -8.10
C ALA A 223 -14.90 3.35 -8.31
N THR A 224 -14.56 3.05 -9.56
CA THR A 224 -13.24 2.55 -9.95
C THR A 224 -12.13 3.55 -9.58
N ALA A 225 -12.39 4.84 -9.74
CA ALA A 225 -11.44 5.89 -9.35
C ALA A 225 -11.18 5.88 -7.84
N THR A 226 -12.23 5.67 -7.04
CA THR A 226 -12.14 5.59 -5.57
C THR A 226 -11.30 4.40 -5.14
N GLU A 227 -11.48 3.25 -5.79
CA GLU A 227 -10.67 2.06 -5.54
C GLU A 227 -9.20 2.26 -5.95
N GLY A 228 -8.97 2.84 -7.13
CA GLY A 228 -7.63 3.17 -7.62
C GLY A 228 -6.91 4.17 -6.72
N CYS A 229 -7.61 5.21 -6.26
CA CYS A 229 -7.09 6.20 -5.31
C CYS A 229 -6.64 5.53 -4.00
N LYS A 230 -7.45 4.62 -3.45
CA LYS A 230 -7.11 3.86 -2.25
C LYS A 230 -5.89 2.96 -2.46
N SER A 231 -5.84 2.20 -3.55
CA SER A 231 -4.71 1.31 -3.82
C SER A 231 -3.42 2.08 -4.12
N ASN A 232 -3.51 3.22 -4.80
CA ASN A 232 -2.38 4.13 -5.03
C ASN A 232 -1.76 4.64 -3.72
N ALA A 233 -2.60 5.05 -2.76
CA ALA A 233 -2.12 5.45 -1.43
C ALA A 233 -1.45 4.29 -0.69
N LEU A 234 -1.98 3.06 -0.80
CA LEU A 234 -1.39 1.87 -0.17
C LEU A 234 0.07 1.70 -0.55
N VAL A 235 0.36 1.74 -1.85
CA VAL A 235 1.71 1.50 -2.38
C VAL A 235 2.70 2.55 -1.85
N ARG A 236 2.24 3.81 -1.76
CA ARG A 236 3.02 4.93 -1.22
C ARG A 236 3.34 4.72 0.26
N CYS A 237 2.34 4.36 1.08
CA CYS A 237 2.54 4.08 2.50
C CYS A 237 3.48 2.88 2.74
N CYS A 238 3.39 1.84 1.91
CA CYS A 238 4.24 0.65 2.03
C CYS A 238 5.74 0.94 1.83
N LYS A 239 6.10 2.06 1.19
CA LYS A 239 7.50 2.46 1.03
C LYS A 239 8.15 2.75 2.39
N ASP A 240 7.43 3.34 3.32
CA ASP A 240 7.95 3.65 4.66
C ASP A 240 8.17 2.40 5.53
N LEU A 241 7.55 1.26 5.15
CA LEU A 241 7.82 -0.06 5.72
C LEU A 241 9.06 -0.75 5.11
N GLY A 242 9.69 -0.16 4.08
CA GLY A 242 10.83 -0.73 3.37
C GLY A 242 10.48 -1.69 2.23
N ILE A 243 9.19 -1.92 1.96
CA ILE A 243 8.75 -2.84 0.90
C ILE A 243 9.16 -2.30 -0.48
N ALA A 244 9.81 -3.15 -1.28
CA ALA A 244 10.21 -2.85 -2.66
C ALA A 244 11.06 -1.57 -2.80
N SER A 245 11.82 -1.22 -1.75
CA SER A 245 12.68 -0.05 -1.72
C SER A 245 13.73 -0.03 -2.85
N GLU A 246 14.21 -1.20 -3.27
CA GLU A 246 15.16 -1.36 -4.37
C GLU A 246 14.65 -0.85 -5.73
N LEU A 247 13.34 -0.77 -5.95
CA LEU A 247 12.79 -0.21 -7.20
C LEU A 247 13.09 1.29 -7.36
N TRP A 248 13.54 1.95 -6.29
CA TRP A 248 13.97 3.34 -6.26
C TRP A 248 15.50 3.51 -6.26
N ASP A 249 16.26 2.41 -6.21
CA ASP A 249 17.71 2.44 -6.30
C ASP A 249 18.15 2.54 -7.78
N PRO A 250 18.85 3.62 -8.20
CA PRO A 250 19.35 3.76 -9.55
C PRO A 250 20.23 2.59 -10.02
N ALA A 251 20.97 1.94 -9.11
CA ALA A 251 21.81 0.79 -9.44
C ALA A 251 20.96 -0.43 -9.79
N PHE A 252 19.99 -0.78 -8.94
CA PHE A 252 19.02 -1.83 -9.22
C PHE A 252 18.26 -1.57 -10.53
N VAL A 253 17.74 -0.36 -10.72
CA VAL A 253 16.98 0.00 -11.93
C VAL A 253 17.81 -0.19 -13.20
N SER A 254 19.07 0.24 -13.18
CA SER A 254 19.99 0.09 -14.31
C SER A 254 20.28 -1.39 -14.62
N GLN A 255 20.58 -2.18 -13.58
CA GLN A 255 20.87 -3.61 -13.72
C GLN A 255 19.64 -4.39 -14.20
N PHE A 256 18.47 -4.14 -13.62
CA PHE A 256 17.22 -4.79 -14.00
C PHE A 256 16.86 -4.47 -15.46
N LYS A 257 16.96 -3.20 -15.87
CA LYS A 257 16.70 -2.80 -17.27
C LYS A 257 17.63 -3.50 -18.25
N ALA A 258 18.93 -3.55 -17.96
CA ALA A 258 19.90 -4.24 -18.82
C ALA A 258 19.59 -5.75 -18.93
N LYS A 259 19.23 -6.38 -17.81
CA LYS A 259 18.98 -7.82 -17.72
C LYS A 259 17.64 -8.22 -18.35
N ARG A 260 16.54 -7.53 -18.03
CA ARG A 260 15.15 -8.00 -18.25
C ARG A 260 14.33 -7.11 -19.19
N CYS A 261 14.79 -5.90 -19.51
CA CYS A 261 14.03 -4.96 -20.34
C CYS A 261 14.68 -4.71 -21.70
N VAL A 262 13.89 -4.19 -22.63
CA VAL A 262 14.35 -3.72 -23.93
C VAL A 262 13.64 -2.41 -24.26
N GLU A 263 14.39 -1.51 -24.89
CA GLU A 263 13.88 -0.26 -25.43
C GLU A 263 13.83 -0.37 -26.95
N GLU A 264 12.64 -0.20 -27.53
CA GLU A 264 12.44 -0.36 -28.98
C GLU A 264 11.66 0.83 -29.54
N TRP A 265 11.91 1.13 -30.83
CA TRP A 265 11.03 2.00 -31.59
C TRP A 265 9.75 1.25 -31.95
N VAL A 266 8.62 1.80 -31.56
CA VAL A 266 7.30 1.29 -31.90
C VAL A 266 6.54 2.32 -32.72
N THR A 267 5.67 1.83 -33.60
CA THR A 267 4.77 2.66 -34.41
C THR A 267 3.34 2.45 -33.94
N HIS A 268 2.60 3.54 -33.74
CA HIS A 268 1.16 3.48 -33.48
C HIS A 268 0.45 3.02 -34.76
N ALA A 269 -0.34 1.94 -34.69
CA ALA A 269 -1.01 1.35 -35.85
C ALA A 269 -1.95 2.34 -36.57
N VAL A 270 -2.76 3.09 -35.81
CA VAL A 270 -3.70 4.09 -36.37
C VAL A 270 -3.02 5.40 -36.77
N LYS A 271 -2.23 6.00 -35.87
CA LYS A 271 -1.66 7.35 -36.06
C LYS A 271 -0.36 7.37 -36.88
N GLY A 272 0.29 6.22 -37.05
CA GLY A 272 1.60 6.12 -37.71
C GLY A 272 2.76 6.77 -36.94
N SER A 273 2.52 7.30 -35.74
CA SER A 273 3.54 7.97 -34.94
C SER A 273 4.55 6.98 -34.35
N LYS A 274 5.84 7.34 -34.41
CA LYS A 274 6.94 6.53 -33.85
C LYS A 274 7.35 7.04 -32.48
N LYS A 275 7.57 6.14 -31.54
CA LYS A 275 8.06 6.47 -30.18
C LYS A 275 9.02 5.38 -29.68
N ARG A 276 10.02 5.75 -28.88
CA ARG A 276 10.81 4.80 -28.07
C ARG A 276 10.03 4.44 -26.82
N MET A 277 9.81 3.16 -26.60
CA MET A 277 9.07 2.65 -25.45
C MET A 277 9.81 1.46 -24.83
N TRP A 278 9.67 1.33 -23.52
CA TRP A 278 10.24 0.23 -22.75
C TRP A 278 9.24 -0.93 -22.61
N ARG A 279 9.75 -2.15 -22.64
CA ARG A 279 8.99 -3.36 -22.27
C ARG A 279 9.90 -4.41 -21.63
N LEU A 280 9.30 -5.41 -20.99
CA LEU A 280 10.01 -6.64 -20.61
C LEU A 280 10.37 -7.44 -21.86
N LYS A 281 11.54 -8.08 -21.87
CA LYS A 281 12.05 -8.87 -23.02
C LYS A 281 11.08 -10.01 -23.41
N GLU A 282 10.44 -10.61 -22.42
CA GLU A 282 9.52 -11.75 -22.58
C GLU A 282 8.13 -11.35 -23.12
N ARG A 283 7.78 -10.06 -23.11
CA ARG A 283 6.48 -9.58 -23.59
C ARG A 283 6.56 -9.04 -25.00
N GLN A 284 5.51 -9.25 -25.78
CA GLN A 284 5.36 -8.61 -27.09
C GLN A 284 4.65 -7.27 -26.95
N TRP A 285 4.67 -6.47 -28.02
CA TRP A 285 3.87 -5.26 -28.09
C TRP A 285 2.40 -5.59 -28.36
N ASP A 286 1.52 -4.98 -27.59
CA ASP A 286 0.07 -5.07 -27.79
C ASP A 286 -0.46 -3.88 -28.60
N TYR A 287 -1.57 -4.10 -29.32
CA TYR A 287 -2.28 -3.03 -30.02
C TYR A 287 -2.59 -1.88 -29.05
N PRO A 288 -2.39 -0.60 -29.44
CA PRO A 288 -2.16 -0.10 -30.81
C PRO A 288 -0.68 -0.01 -31.23
N TRP A 289 0.25 -0.57 -30.47
CA TRP A 289 1.68 -0.44 -30.75
C TRP A 289 2.22 -1.69 -31.44
N ALA A 290 2.97 -1.49 -32.52
CA ALA A 290 3.64 -2.57 -33.22
C ALA A 290 5.11 -2.21 -33.47
N LYS A 291 5.97 -3.22 -33.43
CA LYS A 291 7.35 -3.13 -33.89
C LYS A 291 7.34 -3.01 -35.42
N LYS A 292 7.91 -1.94 -35.96
CA LYS A 292 8.16 -1.76 -37.40
C LYS A 292 9.65 -1.68 -37.64
#